data_AF-A0A6A6EEB1-F1
#
_entry.id   AF-A0A6A6EEB1-F1
#
_cell.length_a   1.000
_cell.length_b   1.000
_cell.length_c   1.000
_cell.angle_alpha   90.00
_cell.angle_beta   90.00
_cell.angle_gamma   90.00
#
_symmetry.space_group_name_H-M   'P 1'
#
loop_
_entity.id
_entity.type
_entity.pdbx_description
1 polymer ?
#
loop_
_entity_poly.entity_id
_entity_poly.type
_entity_poly.pdbx_seq_one_letter_code
_entity_poly.pdbx_strand_id
1 'polypeptide(L)'
;YTCLSYAWGDHAGKKSTIFVDGIATSVSKRLEAALRDVQSSYECRLSMKVWVDALCIDQADAIDRGAHVLRVKDIFGRAFTLTVW
;
A
#
# COMPACT_ATOMS: atom_id res chain seq x y z
N TYR A 1 7.13 6.32 8.51
CA TYR A 1 5.94 5.58 8.03
C TYR A 1 6.24 4.10 8.13
N THR A 2 5.23 3.25 8.20
CA THR A 2 5.36 1.80 8.00
C THR A 2 5.07 1.48 6.54
N CYS A 3 5.76 0.50 5.95
CA CYS A 3 5.48 0.03 4.60
C CYS A 3 4.65 -1.26 4.66
N LEU A 4 3.67 -1.37 3.78
CA LEU A 4 2.92 -2.60 3.56
C LEU A 4 3.41 -3.29 2.29
N SER A 5 3.95 -4.49 2.44
CA SER A 5 4.23 -5.42 1.34
C SER A 5 3.13 -6.47 1.31
N TYR A 6 2.42 -6.57 0.20
CA TYR A 6 1.35 -7.56 0.03
C TYR A 6 1.50 -8.26 -1.31
N ALA A 7 0.98 -9.48 -1.44
CA ALA A 7 1.04 -10.18 -2.72
C ALA A 7 0.16 -9.49 -3.78
N TRP A 8 0.79 -9.17 -4.91
CA TRP A 8 0.13 -8.61 -6.09
C TRP A 8 -0.51 -9.74 -6.91
N GLY A 9 -1.76 -9.54 -7.30
CA GLY A 9 -2.49 -10.46 -8.16
C GLY A 9 -3.31 -11.51 -7.40
N ASP A 10 -4.61 -11.57 -7.72
CA ASP A 10 -5.39 -12.81 -7.69
C ASP A 10 -6.62 -12.73 -8.62
N HIS A 11 -7.02 -13.89 -9.14
CA HIS A 11 -7.74 -14.19 -10.40
C HIS A 11 -9.25 -13.87 -10.45
N ALA A 12 -9.73 -12.72 -9.97
CA ALA A 12 -11.19 -12.48 -10.00
C ALA A 12 -11.68 -11.07 -10.33
N GLY A 13 -10.82 -10.08 -10.54
CA GLY A 13 -11.27 -8.71 -10.84
C GLY A 13 -12.12 -8.06 -9.74
N LYS A 14 -12.20 -8.67 -8.55
CA LYS A 14 -12.99 -8.17 -7.41
C LYS A 14 -12.26 -7.01 -6.76
N LYS A 15 -12.78 -5.80 -6.98
CA LYS A 15 -12.33 -4.58 -6.33
C LYS A 15 -13.20 -4.27 -5.11
N SER A 16 -12.58 -3.67 -4.10
CA SER A 16 -13.25 -3.08 -2.94
C SER A 16 -13.10 -1.57 -3.02
N THR A 17 -14.05 -0.83 -2.46
CA THR A 17 -13.97 0.63 -2.33
C THR A 17 -13.51 0.97 -0.93
N ILE A 18 -12.45 1.75 -0.82
CA ILE A 18 -12.00 2.39 0.41
C ILE A 18 -12.14 3.90 0.26
N PHE A 19 -12.10 4.63 1.38
CA PHE A 19 -12.08 6.09 1.36
C PHE A 19 -10.73 6.58 1.83
N VAL A 20 -10.02 7.29 0.96
CA VAL A 20 -8.75 7.95 1.25
C VAL A 20 -9.01 9.45 1.22
N ASP A 21 -8.86 10.13 2.36
CA ASP A 21 -9.19 11.56 2.52
C ASP A 21 -10.60 11.92 2.02
N GLY A 22 -11.58 11.03 2.23
CA GLY A 22 -12.96 11.19 1.78
C GLY A 22 -13.20 10.84 0.30
N ILE A 23 -12.15 10.49 -0.46
CA ILE A 23 -12.24 10.12 -1.87
C ILE A 23 -12.43 8.60 -1.99
N ALA A 24 -13.51 8.19 -2.65
CA ALA A 24 -13.78 6.79 -2.96
C ALA A 24 -12.71 6.25 -3.93
N THR A 25 -11.86 5.35 -3.43
CA THR A 25 -10.74 4.77 -4.16
C THR A 25 -10.97 3.27 -4.33
N SER A 26 -10.85 2.78 -5.56
CA SER A 26 -11.04 1.38 -5.89
C SER A 26 -9.73 0.62 -5.75
N VAL A 27 -9.68 -0.32 -4.80
CA VAL A 27 -8.50 -1.14 -4.50
C VAL A 27 -8.78 -2.62 -4.70
N SER A 28 -7.73 -3.44 -4.78
CA SER A 28 -7.91 -4.89 -4.76
C SER A 28 -8.49 -5.35 -3.42
N LYS A 29 -9.27 -6.43 -3.42
CA LYS A 29 -9.79 -7.00 -2.18
C LYS A 29 -8.68 -7.45 -1.22
N ARG A 30 -7.54 -7.89 -1.76
CA ARG A 30 -6.35 -8.23 -0.97
C ARG A 30 -5.80 -7.00 -0.25
N LEU A 31 -5.71 -5.86 -0.94
CA LEU A 31 -5.25 -4.63 -0.33
C LEU A 31 -6.22 -4.15 0.75
N GLU A 32 -7.54 -4.24 0.53
CA GLU A 32 -8.52 -3.91 1.58
C GLU A 32 -8.36 -4.80 2.81
N ALA A 33 -8.19 -6.11 2.63
CA ALA A 33 -7.95 -7.04 3.74
C ALA A 33 -6.64 -6.73 4.48
N ALA A 34 -5.54 -6.52 3.74
CA ALA A 34 -4.25 -6.17 4.31
C ALA A 34 -4.31 -4.84 5.08
N LEU A 35 -5.01 -3.84 4.55
CA LEU A 35 -5.22 -2.56 5.24
C LEU A 35 -6.04 -2.72 6.52
N ARG A 36 -7.05 -3.60 6.53
CA ARG A 36 -7.86 -3.90 7.72
C ARG A 36 -7.03 -4.58 8.81
N ASP A 37 -6.14 -5.48 8.43
CA ASP A 37 -5.21 -6.13 9.37
C ASP A 37 -4.17 -5.12 9.90
N VAL A 38 -3.62 -4.28 9.03
CA VAL A 38 -2.71 -3.20 9.41
C VAL A 38 -3.41 -2.17 10.29
N GLN A 39 -4.69 -1.88 10.10
CA GLN A 39 -5.46 -1.00 10.98
C GLN A 39 -5.51 -1.54 12.41
N SER A 40 -5.50 -2.86 12.57
CA SER A 40 -5.48 -3.54 13.87
C SER A 40 -4.06 -3.66 14.46
N SER A 41 -3.02 -3.25 13.73
CA SER A 41 -1.63 -3.27 14.19
C SER A 41 -1.33 -2.24 15.28
N TYR A 42 -0.23 -2.44 16.01
CA TYR A 42 0.20 -1.52 17.06
C TYR A 42 0.65 -0.17 16.48
N GLU A 43 1.28 -0.20 15.32
CA GLU A 43 1.82 0.94 14.60
C GLU A 43 0.70 1.91 14.18
N CYS A 44 -0.43 1.39 13.69
CA CYS A 44 -1.61 2.20 13.39
C CYS A 44 -2.24 2.81 14.65
N ARG A 45 -2.26 2.10 15.78
CA ARG A 45 -2.74 2.65 17.07
C ARG A 45 -1.89 3.82 17.54
N LEU A 46 -0.60 3.84 17.18
CA LEU A 46 0.31 4.97 17.44
C LEU A 46 0.18 6.10 16.40
N SER A 47 -0.86 6.08 15.55
CA SER A 47 -1.05 7.06 14.48
C SER A 47 0.13 7.13 13.50
N MET A 48 0.84 6.01 13.30
CA MET A 48 1.87 5.95 12.28
C MET A 48 1.27 5.95 10.88
N LYS A 49 1.87 6.74 10.00
CA LYS A 49 1.52 6.75 8.57
C LYS A 49 1.87 5.40 7.94
N VAL A 50 0.94 4.83 7.17
CA VAL A 50 1.14 3.62 6.37
C VAL A 50 1.39 4.02 4.92
N TRP A 51 2.44 3.47 4.33
CA TRP A 51 2.75 3.61 2.92
C TRP A 51 2.36 2.33 2.18
N VAL A 52 1.63 2.49 1.09
CA VAL A 52 1.16 1.40 0.21
C VAL A 52 1.43 1.81 -1.22
N ASP A 53 2.10 0.95 -1.99
CA ASP A 53 2.40 1.20 -3.40
C ASP A 53 1.18 1.61 -4.22
N ALA A 54 0.08 0.86 -4.17
CA ALA A 54 -1.12 1.08 -4.98
C ALA A 54 -1.86 2.40 -4.68
N LEU A 55 -1.57 3.05 -3.55
CA LEU A 55 -2.19 4.32 -3.16
C LEU A 55 -1.20 5.49 -3.24
N CYS A 56 0.06 5.27 -2.92
CA CYS A 56 1.08 6.30 -2.85
C CYS A 56 1.85 6.48 -4.16
N ILE A 57 1.71 5.55 -5.10
CA ILE A 57 2.32 5.61 -6.42
C ILE A 57 1.22 5.86 -7.45
N ASP A 58 1.43 6.85 -8.31
CA ASP A 58 0.61 7.02 -9.50
C ASP A 58 0.80 5.80 -10.42
N GLN A 59 -0.23 4.96 -10.49
CA GLN A 59 -0.24 3.74 -11.29
C GLN A 59 -0.35 4.03 -12.80
N ALA A 60 -0.81 5.24 -13.19
CA ALA A 60 -0.95 5.63 -14.59
C ALA A 60 0.37 6.18 -15.15
N ASP A 61 1.17 6.83 -14.31
CA ASP A 61 2.49 7.36 -14.68
C ASP A 61 3.60 6.33 -14.40
N ALA A 62 3.52 5.20 -15.10
CA ALA A 62 4.53 4.15 -15.05
C ALA A 62 5.81 4.57 -15.83
N ILE A 63 6.42 5.68 -15.43
CA ILE A 63 7.74 6.11 -15.92
C ILE A 63 8.77 5.06 -15.55
N ASP A 64 9.55 4.65 -16.56
CA ASP A 64 10.73 3.80 -16.54
C ASP A 64 10.92 2.93 -15.28
N ARG A 65 10.62 1.64 -15.42
CA ARG A 65 10.62 0.65 -14.34
C ARG A 65 11.92 0.67 -13.51
N GLY A 66 13.07 1.03 -14.11
CA GLY A 66 14.34 1.14 -13.39
C GLY A 66 14.37 2.27 -12.35
N ALA A 67 13.93 3.47 -12.73
CA ALA A 67 13.86 4.62 -11.83
C ALA A 67 12.77 4.47 -10.76
N HIS A 68 11.71 3.73 -11.09
CA HIS A 68 10.64 3.41 -10.15
C HIS A 68 11.09 2.42 -9.07
N VAL A 69 11.77 1.34 -9.45
CA VAL A 69 12.27 0.32 -8.52
C VAL A 69 13.31 0.91 -7.54
N LEU A 70 14.16 1.82 -8.00
CA LEU A 70 15.11 2.52 -7.13
C LEU A 70 14.38 3.34 -6.04
N ARG A 71 13.33 4.08 -6.42
CA ARG A 71 12.51 4.84 -5.47
C ARG A 71 11.79 3.94 -4.47
N VAL A 72 11.22 2.82 -4.93
CA VAL A 72 10.58 1.85 -4.03
C VAL A 72 11.61 1.29 -3.05
N LYS A 73 12.80 0.90 -3.51
CA LYS A 73 13.89 0.44 -2.64
C LYS A 73 14.24 1.46 -1.55
N ASP A 74 14.37 2.73 -1.92
CA ASP A 74 14.66 3.81 -0.97
C ASP A 74 13.52 4.04 0.04
N ILE A 75 12.27 3.94 -0.42
CA ILE A 75 11.09 4.09 0.45
C ILE A 75 11.04 2.97 1.49
N PHE A 76 11.20 1.71 1.06
CA PHE A 76 11.25 0.57 1.96
C PHE A 76 12.46 0.64 2.91
N GLY A 77 13.62 1.09 2.41
CA GLY A 77 14.83 1.27 3.22
C GLY A 77 14.72 2.37 4.29
N ARG A 78 13.79 3.33 4.11
CA ARG A 78 13.52 4.40 5.08
C ARG A 78 12.28 4.14 5.95
N ALA A 79 11.59 3.02 5.75
CA ALA A 79 10.44 2.66 6.56
C ALA A 79 10.87 2.31 7.99
N PHE A 80 10.09 2.72 8.98
CA PHE A 80 10.37 2.37 10.38
C PHE A 80 10.10 0.89 10.64
N THR A 81 9.00 0.40 10.06
CA THR A 81 8.61 -1.01 10.10
C THR A 81 8.16 -1.42 8.70
N LEU A 82 8.35 -2.69 8.39
CA LEU A 82 7.82 -3.33 7.20
C LEU A 82 6.83 -4.42 7.62
N THR A 83 5.57 -4.27 7.23
CA THR A 83 4.54 -5.29 7.42
C THR A 83 4.40 -6.10 6.13
N VAL A 84 4.54 -7.42 6.22
CA VAL A 84 4.38 -8.34 5.09
C VAL A 84 3.10 -9.14 5.27
N TRP A 85 2.23 -9.17 4.25
CA TRP A 85 0.91 -9.79 4.26
C TRP A 85 0.67 -10.70 3.04
#